data_AF-A0A1Q7NK08-F1
#
_entry.id   AF-A0A1Q7NK08-F1
#
_cell.length_a   1.000
_cell.length_b   1.000
_cell.length_c   1.000
_cell.angle_alpha   90.00
_cell.angle_beta   90.00
_cell.angle_gamma   90.00
#
_symmetry.space_group_name_H-M   'P 1'
#
loop_
_entity.id
_entity.type
_entity.pdbx_description
1 polymer ?
#
loop_
_entity_poly.entity_id
_entity_poly.type
_entity_poly.pdbx_seq_one_letter_code
_entity_poly.pdbx_strand_id
1 'polypeptide(L)'
;MGLDVIEEKNLNDVISYALDYPKMVLSEATSLGTTSLEDFSYGLYVGFICGVFFDGFLQRNKRYLGLEESSDFHSIILKRTPEIRLKIQAHLQRK
;
A
#
# COMPACT_ATOMS: atom_id res chain seq x y z
N MET A 1 -10.79 -18.89 -5.19
CA MET A 1 -11.30 -18.02 -4.10
C MET A 1 -10.40 -16.79 -4.00
N GLY A 2 -10.98 -15.61 -3.76
CA GLY A 2 -10.23 -14.38 -3.46
C GLY A 2 -9.63 -14.38 -2.05
N LEU A 3 -9.33 -13.20 -1.52
CA LEU A 3 -8.87 -13.08 -0.13
C LEU A 3 -9.99 -13.54 0.82
N ASP A 4 -9.63 -14.25 1.89
CA ASP A 4 -10.59 -14.56 2.94
C ASP A 4 -10.80 -13.35 3.86
N VAL A 5 -11.79 -13.43 4.75
CA VAL A 5 -12.16 -12.32 5.66
C VAL A 5 -10.99 -11.89 6.55
N ILE A 6 -10.10 -12.80 6.93
CA ILE A 6 -8.95 -12.51 7.78
C ILE A 6 -7.91 -11.75 6.96
N GLU A 7 -7.61 -12.20 5.74
CA GLU A 7 -6.63 -11.57 4.88
C GLU A 7 -7.11 -10.24 4.30
N GLU A 8 -8.40 -10.08 4.02
CA GLU A 8 -8.99 -8.78 3.71
C GLU A 8 -8.83 -7.80 4.89
N LYS A 9 -9.08 -8.26 6.12
CA LYS A 9 -8.86 -7.42 7.30
C LYS A 9 -7.39 -7.04 7.45
N ASN A 10 -6.47 -8.00 7.32
CA ASN A 10 -5.04 -7.73 7.39
C ASN A 10 -4.61 -6.71 6.33
N LEU A 11 -5.12 -6.82 5.11
CA LEU A 11 -4.84 -5.85 4.05
C LEU A 11 -5.36 -4.46 4.41
N ASN A 12 -6.59 -4.35 4.91
CA ASN A 12 -7.14 -3.07 5.35
C ASN A 12 -6.33 -2.47 6.50
N ASP A 13 -5.89 -3.27 7.48
CA ASP A 13 -5.06 -2.80 8.59
C ASP A 13 -3.71 -2.26 8.10
N VAL A 14 -3.08 -2.91 7.11
CA VAL A 14 -1.83 -2.43 6.49
C VAL A 14 -2.07 -1.11 5.73
N ILE A 15 -3.17 -1.00 4.98
CA ILE A 15 -3.53 0.23 4.26
C ILE A 15 -3.76 1.37 5.25
N SER A 16 -4.56 1.15 6.30
CA SER A 16 -4.83 2.14 7.34
C SER A 16 -3.56 2.58 8.04
N TYR A 17 -2.69 1.63 8.42
CA TYR A 17 -1.39 1.96 9.02
C TYR A 17 -0.54 2.83 8.08
N ALA A 18 -0.44 2.44 6.81
CA ALA A 18 0.30 3.24 5.83
C ALA A 18 -0.29 4.66 5.74
N LEU A 19 -1.62 4.80 5.67
CA LEU A 19 -2.33 6.08 5.64
C LEU A 19 -2.12 6.92 6.89
N ASP A 20 -2.12 6.33 8.09
CA ASP A 20 -1.95 7.07 9.35
C ASP A 20 -0.52 7.55 9.57
N TYR A 21 0.47 6.83 9.03
CA TYR A 21 1.89 7.12 9.20
C TYR A 21 2.62 7.38 7.87
N PRO A 22 2.20 8.39 7.06
CA PRO A 22 2.74 8.62 5.72
C PRO A 22 4.24 8.96 5.74
N LYS A 23 4.76 9.54 6.84
CA LYS A 23 6.20 9.82 7.00
C LYS A 23 7.07 8.57 6.98
N MET A 24 6.57 7.44 7.48
CA MET A 24 7.31 6.17 7.49
C MET A 24 7.49 5.62 6.08
N VAL A 25 6.53 5.91 5.20
CA VAL A 25 6.50 5.43 3.81
C VAL A 25 7.19 6.41 2.88
N LEU A 26 7.05 7.72 3.12
CA LEU A 26 7.46 8.80 2.23
C LEU A 26 8.72 9.54 2.68
N SER A 27 9.46 9.06 3.69
CA SER A 27 10.67 9.74 4.19
C SER A 27 11.69 10.01 3.07
N GLU A 28 11.84 9.03 2.18
CA GLU A 28 12.78 9.07 1.06
C GLU A 28 12.19 9.67 -0.22
N ALA A 29 10.88 9.97 -0.25
CA ALA A 29 10.24 10.50 -1.46
C ALA A 29 10.86 11.83 -1.88
N THR A 30 11.13 12.71 -0.91
CA THR A 30 11.64 14.06 -1.16
C THR A 30 13.15 14.13 -1.37
N SER A 31 13.91 13.08 -1.03
CA SER A 31 15.38 13.08 -1.18
C SER A 31 15.83 12.82 -2.62
N LEU A 32 14.96 12.23 -3.46
CA LEU A 32 15.35 11.71 -4.78
C LEU A 32 15.18 12.67 -5.96
N GLY A 33 14.79 13.93 -5.75
CA GLY A 33 14.79 14.95 -6.82
C GLY A 33 13.99 14.58 -8.08
N THR A 34 12.93 13.77 -7.94
CA THR A 34 12.16 13.21 -9.06
C THR A 34 11.14 14.20 -9.64
N THR A 35 10.92 14.14 -10.95
CA THR A 35 10.04 15.06 -11.71
C THR A 35 8.54 14.90 -11.40
N SER A 36 8.07 13.71 -10.98
CA SER A 36 6.70 13.49 -10.48
C SER A 36 6.75 12.92 -9.07
N LEU A 37 6.87 13.80 -8.08
CA LEU A 37 6.94 13.42 -6.67
C LEU A 37 5.68 12.70 -6.19
N GLU A 38 4.51 13.04 -6.74
CA GLU A 38 3.24 12.39 -6.39
C GLU A 38 3.18 10.95 -6.90
N ASP A 39 3.49 10.70 -8.18
CA ASP A 39 3.45 9.34 -8.71
C ASP A 39 4.56 8.46 -8.11
N PHE A 40 5.72 9.05 -7.83
CA PHE A 40 6.78 8.37 -7.09
C PHE A 40 6.33 7.98 -5.68
N SER A 41 5.73 8.93 -4.95
CA SER A 41 5.17 8.68 -3.62
C SER A 41 4.06 7.63 -3.63
N TYR A 42 3.23 7.62 -4.67
CA TYR A 42 2.20 6.60 -4.86
C TYR A 42 2.81 5.21 -5.06
N GLY A 43 3.85 5.12 -5.92
CA GLY A 43 4.61 3.89 -6.11
C GLY A 43 5.22 3.36 -4.80
N LEU A 44 5.82 4.24 -3.98
CA LEU A 44 6.34 3.88 -2.67
C LEU A 44 5.23 3.37 -1.73
N TYR A 45 4.07 4.02 -1.73
CA TYR A 45 2.92 3.59 -0.92
C TYR A 45 2.45 2.20 -1.26
N VAL A 46 2.18 1.96 -2.55
CA VAL A 46 1.71 0.66 -3.02
C VAL A 46 2.79 -0.39 -2.80
N GLY A 47 4.06 -0.06 -3.07
CA GLY A 47 5.19 -0.96 -2.82
C GLY A 47 5.33 -1.37 -1.36
N PHE A 48 5.19 -0.42 -0.42
CA PHE A 48 5.19 -0.70 1.01
C PHE A 48 4.03 -1.62 1.41
N ILE A 49 2.80 -1.30 0.98
CA ILE A 49 1.62 -2.12 1.27
C ILE A 49 1.78 -3.54 0.71
N CYS A 50 2.24 -3.67 -0.54
CA CYS A 50 2.54 -4.96 -1.17
C CYS A 50 3.55 -5.75 -0.32
N GLY A 51 4.68 -5.14 0.03
CA GLY A 51 5.74 -5.81 0.77
C GLY A 51 5.29 -6.32 2.13
N VAL A 52 4.65 -5.45 2.93
CA VAL A 52 4.17 -5.82 4.28
C VAL A 52 3.08 -6.88 4.21
N PHE A 53 2.11 -6.72 3.30
CA PHE A 53 1.02 -7.67 3.18
C PHE A 53 1.50 -9.04 2.67
N PHE A 54 2.32 -9.08 1.62
CA PHE A 54 2.80 -10.34 1.03
C PHE A 54 3.72 -11.11 1.97
N ASP A 55 4.63 -10.43 2.69
CA ASP A 55 5.45 -11.08 3.70
C ASP A 55 4.59 -11.64 4.84
N GLY A 56 3.65 -10.85 5.36
CA GLY A 56 2.71 -11.31 6.38
C GLY A 56 1.87 -12.49 5.92
N PHE A 57 1.37 -12.45 4.69
CA PHE A 57 0.60 -13.55 4.09
C PHE A 57 1.43 -14.81 4.00
N LEU A 58 2.67 -14.72 3.49
CA LEU A 58 3.60 -15.85 3.39
C LEU A 58 3.88 -16.47 4.76
N GLN A 59 4.10 -15.64 5.78
CA GLN A 59 4.40 -16.12 7.14
C GLN A 59 3.22 -16.87 7.76
N ARG A 60 1.98 -16.39 7.57
CA ARG A 60 0.76 -17.03 8.10
C ARG A 60 0.37 -18.28 7.32
N ASN A 61 0.41 -18.22 5.99
CA ASN A 61 -0.15 -19.24 5.11
C ASN A 61 0.89 -20.23 4.58
N LYS A 62 2.19 -19.97 4.78
CA LYS A 62 3.32 -20.77 4.27
C LYS A 62 3.32 -20.97 2.76
N ARG A 63 2.66 -20.05 2.03
CA ARG A 63 2.60 -20.01 0.57
C ARG A 63 2.46 -18.56 0.09
N TYR A 64 2.76 -18.35 -1.18
CA TYR A 64 2.45 -17.09 -1.87
C TYR A 64 0.97 -17.01 -2.23
N LEU A 65 0.53 -15.79 -2.57
CA LEU A 65 -0.81 -15.55 -3.09
C LEU A 65 -1.01 -16.34 -4.40
N GLY A 66 -2.19 -16.91 -4.55
CA GLY A 66 -2.66 -17.43 -5.82
C GLY A 66 -3.12 -16.31 -6.75
N LEU A 67 -3.48 -16.68 -7.99
CA LEU A 67 -3.94 -15.72 -9.00
C LEU A 67 -5.19 -14.94 -8.56
N GLU A 68 -6.16 -15.62 -7.97
CA GLU A 68 -7.40 -14.98 -7.52
C GLU A 68 -7.18 -14.02 -6.35
N GLU A 69 -6.41 -14.43 -5.33
CA GLU A 69 -6.04 -13.58 -4.18
C GLU A 69 -5.22 -12.35 -4.61
N SER A 70 -4.31 -12.53 -5.57
CA SER A 70 -3.54 -11.42 -6.14
C SER A 70 -4.43 -10.45 -6.90
N SER A 71 -5.39 -10.95 -7.70
CA SER A 71 -6.36 -10.12 -8.42
C SER A 71 -7.24 -9.31 -7.45
N ASP A 72 -7.66 -9.95 -6.36
CA ASP A 72 -8.51 -9.33 -5.35
C ASP A 72 -7.74 -8.27 -4.53
N PHE A 73 -6.50 -8.56 -4.13
CA PHE A 73 -5.57 -7.59 -3.58
C PHE A 73 -5.45 -6.34 -4.46
N HIS A 74 -5.17 -6.51 -5.76
CA HIS A 74 -5.03 -5.37 -6.68
C HIS A 74 -6.34 -4.60 -6.85
N SER A 75 -7.48 -5.29 -6.85
CA SER A 75 -8.80 -4.66 -6.91
C SER A 75 -9.09 -3.80 -5.68
N ILE A 76 -8.68 -4.24 -4.48
CA ILE A 76 -8.81 -3.48 -3.24
C ILE A 76 -7.89 -2.25 -3.25
N ILE A 77 -6.62 -2.41 -3.65
CA ILE A 77 -5.68 -1.28 -3.79
C ILE A 77 -6.22 -0.25 -4.78
N LEU A 78 -6.72 -0.67 -5.93
CA LEU A 78 -7.28 0.23 -6.94
C LEU A 78 -8.48 1.03 -6.42
N LYS A 79 -9.36 0.40 -5.63
CA LYS A 79 -10.48 1.09 -4.96
C LYS A 79 -10.01 2.14 -3.95
N ARG A 80 -8.84 1.93 -3.33
CA ARG A 80 -8.23 2.84 -2.34
C ARG A 80 -7.28 3.86 -2.96
N THR A 81 -6.95 3.75 -4.25
CA THR A 81 -6.06 4.69 -4.95
C THR A 81 -6.44 6.17 -4.75
N PRO A 82 -7.72 6.60 -4.84
CA PRO A 82 -8.07 8.00 -4.62
C PRO A 82 -7.72 8.49 -3.21
N GLU A 83 -7.96 7.67 -2.20
CA GLU A 83 -7.67 7.98 -0.80
C GLU A 83 -6.16 8.07 -0.55
N ILE A 84 -5.40 7.11 -1.09
CA ILE A 84 -3.93 7.11 -1.01
C ILE A 84 -3.35 8.37 -1.66
N ARG A 85 -3.81 8.72 -2.88
CA ARG A 85 -3.36 9.94 -3.57
C ARG A 85 -3.69 11.21 -2.80
N LEU A 86 -4.91 11.32 -2.26
CA LEU A 86 -5.31 12.46 -1.43
C LEU A 86 -4.38 12.61 -0.21
N LYS A 87 -4.05 11.51 0.46
CA LYS A 87 -3.18 11.52 1.65
C LYS A 87 -1.75 11.93 1.30
N ILE A 88 -1.22 11.44 0.18
CA ILE A 88 0.09 11.84 -0.36
C ILE A 88 0.11 13.34 -0.63
N GLN A 89 -0.87 13.85 -1.37
CA GLN A 89 -0.95 15.29 -1.68
C GLN A 89 -1.02 16.14 -0.41
N ALA A 90 -1.85 15.75 0.56
CA ALA A 90 -1.93 16.44 1.84
C ALA A 90 -0.60 16.40 2.63
N HIS A 91 0.19 15.34 2.50
CA HIS A 91 1.50 15.24 3.12
C HIS A 91 2.54 16.12 2.42
N LEU A 92 2.54 16.12 1.08
CA LEU A 92 3.48 16.89 0.27
C LEU A 92 3.22 18.41 0.35
N GLN A 93 1.96 18.84 0.47
CA GLN A 93 1.58 20.26 0.59
C GLN A 93 1.77 20.84 2.01
N ARG A 94 1.89 20.00 3.04
CA ARG A 94 2.06 20.43 4.44
C ARG A 94 3.53 20.61 4.86
N LYS A 95 4.47 20.48 3.94
CA LYS A 95 5.89 20.84 4.13
C LYS A 95 6.20 22.08 3.30
#